data_AF-A0A7Y2SQG2-F1
#
_entry.id   AF-A0A7Y2SQG2-F1
#
_cell.length_a   1.000
_cell.length_b   1.000
_cell.length_c   1.000
_cell.angle_alpha   90.00
_cell.angle_beta   90.00
_cell.angle_gamma   90.00
#
_symmetry.space_group_name_H-M   'P 1'
#
loop_
_entity.id
_entity.type
_entity.pdbx_description
1 polymer ?
#
loop_
_entity_poly.entity_id
_entity_poly.type
_entity_poly.pdbx_seq_one_letter_code
_entity_poly.pdbx_strand_id
1 'polypeptide(L)'
;MRPSHGSAPASSPGATAGTRADGVGELLGALGLAWPRLLIYPGGMFALGLAWLLARWMVMGKRSSPPAPLPLRREREVVIIDALPPLLALALLPLPPARGFPYGIDLVAALALLGWPRLRALAAGSGLASGVLPGYGLLLLGGALMGAGAGGVELSRLGRAPDTALGWALLLGGGGLWLAGQARLYDGDRGWARRLGELGHLWVGTLPILAALAAGAADRLPTGWAGWTLPPLALIMAALALGAALRVS
;
A
#
# COMPACT_ATOMS: atom_id res chain seq x y z
N MET A 1 -45.76 -50.54 -24.34
CA MET A 1 -45.16 -51.83 -24.73
C MET A 1 -43.64 -51.63 -24.79
N ARG A 2 -42.92 -52.52 -24.08
CA ARG A 2 -41.47 -52.72 -23.86
C ARG A 2 -40.49 -52.41 -25.03
N PRO A 3 -39.14 -52.42 -24.84
CA PRO A 3 -38.32 -52.32 -23.60
C PRO A 3 -36.98 -51.51 -23.70
N SER A 4 -36.38 -51.29 -22.52
CA SER A 4 -34.97 -51.18 -22.09
C SER A 4 -33.79 -51.04 -23.09
N HIS A 5 -32.84 -50.15 -22.76
CA HIS A 5 -31.47 -50.56 -22.36
C HIS A 5 -30.83 -49.47 -21.47
N GLY A 6 -30.36 -49.90 -20.29
CA GLY A 6 -29.54 -49.08 -19.40
C GLY A 6 -28.05 -49.31 -19.62
N SER A 7 -27.25 -48.29 -19.31
CA SER A 7 -25.90 -48.42 -18.75
C SER A 7 -25.35 -47.04 -18.39
N ALA A 8 -25.13 -46.82 -17.10
CA ALA A 8 -24.07 -45.96 -16.57
C ALA A 8 -23.12 -46.88 -15.76
N PRO A 9 -21.89 -46.49 -15.38
CA PRO A 9 -21.09 -45.33 -15.77
C PRO A 9 -19.69 -45.74 -16.32
N ALA A 10 -19.09 -44.93 -17.18
CA ALA A 10 -17.65 -45.03 -17.47
C ALA A 10 -16.90 -44.07 -16.55
N SER A 11 -16.30 -44.62 -15.51
CA SER A 11 -15.25 -43.99 -14.72
C SER A 11 -13.99 -43.79 -15.58
N SER A 12 -13.63 -42.54 -15.87
CA SER A 12 -12.26 -42.19 -16.24
C SER A 12 -11.57 -41.55 -15.03
N PRO A 13 -10.58 -42.23 -14.42
CA PRO A 13 -9.68 -41.64 -13.44
C PRO A 13 -8.58 -40.89 -14.20
N GLY A 14 -8.54 -39.57 -14.10
CA GLY A 14 -7.48 -38.80 -14.74
C GLY A 14 -7.55 -37.32 -14.42
N ALA A 15 -6.42 -36.79 -13.94
CA ALA A 15 -6.13 -35.37 -13.71
C ALA A 15 -6.59 -34.74 -12.38
N THR A 16 -6.45 -35.45 -11.26
CA THR A 16 -6.06 -34.80 -9.99
C THR A 16 -4.54 -34.67 -9.94
N ALA A 17 -3.96 -33.79 -10.75
CA ALA A 17 -2.52 -33.46 -10.68
C ALA A 17 -2.20 -32.17 -11.44
N GLY A 18 -2.72 -31.03 -10.99
CA GLY A 18 -2.44 -29.74 -11.64
C GLY A 18 -2.99 -28.55 -10.87
N THR A 19 -2.75 -28.47 -9.56
CA THR A 19 -3.33 -27.40 -8.71
C THR A 19 -2.35 -26.87 -7.64
N ARG A 20 -1.03 -26.94 -7.88
CA ARG A 20 -0.05 -26.28 -7.00
C ARG A 20 1.03 -25.46 -7.70
N ALA A 21 1.22 -25.62 -9.02
CA ALA A 21 2.20 -24.83 -9.77
C ALA A 21 1.64 -23.51 -10.30
N ASP A 22 0.32 -23.39 -10.45
CA ASP A 22 -0.31 -22.25 -11.10
C ASP A 22 -0.28 -20.99 -10.22
N GLY A 23 -0.40 -21.14 -8.90
CA GLY A 23 -0.41 -19.98 -7.99
C GLY A 23 0.92 -19.21 -7.94
N VAL A 24 2.06 -19.92 -7.96
CA VAL A 24 3.38 -19.25 -7.95
C VAL A 24 3.69 -18.65 -9.32
N GLY A 25 3.34 -19.35 -10.41
CA GLY A 25 3.49 -18.84 -11.77
C GLY A 25 2.63 -17.60 -12.03
N GLU A 26 1.38 -17.59 -11.56
CA GLU A 26 0.48 -16.44 -11.61
C GLU A 26 0.94 -15.30 -10.72
N LEU A 27 1.44 -15.57 -9.51
CA LEU A 27 2.03 -14.55 -8.63
C LEU A 27 3.28 -13.92 -9.24
N LEU A 28 4.17 -14.73 -9.81
CA LEU A 28 5.37 -14.24 -10.49
C LEU A 28 5.03 -13.51 -11.79
N GLY A 29 3.99 -13.96 -12.51
CA GLY A 29 3.46 -13.28 -13.69
C GLY A 29 2.81 -11.95 -13.34
N ALA A 30 1.98 -11.90 -12.29
CA ALA A 30 1.37 -10.69 -11.75
C ALA A 30 2.44 -9.72 -11.23
N LEU A 31 3.46 -10.22 -10.54
CA LEU A 31 4.61 -9.43 -10.11
C LEU A 31 5.36 -8.88 -11.33
N GLY A 32 5.64 -9.72 -12.32
CA GLY A 32 6.27 -9.33 -13.59
C GLY A 32 5.51 -8.25 -14.36
N LEU A 33 4.18 -8.21 -14.24
CA LEU A 33 3.31 -7.17 -14.86
C LEU A 33 3.15 -5.91 -13.99
N ALA A 34 3.31 -6.03 -12.67
CA ALA A 34 3.20 -4.91 -11.74
C ALA A 34 4.43 -3.99 -11.79
N TRP A 35 5.63 -4.53 -12.01
CA TRP A 35 6.88 -3.77 -12.11
C TRP A 35 6.92 -2.75 -13.26
N PRO A 36 6.54 -3.11 -14.51
CA PRO A 36 6.42 -2.14 -15.60
C PRO A 36 5.47 -1.00 -15.28
N ARG A 37 4.40 -1.23 -14.50
CA ARG A 37 3.49 -0.13 -14.11
C ARG A 37 4.17 0.91 -13.24
N LEU A 38 5.07 0.48 -12.36
CA LEU A 38 5.81 1.39 -11.49
C LEU A 38 6.86 2.23 -12.25
N LEU A 39 7.38 1.71 -13.37
CA LEU A 39 8.42 2.36 -14.17
C LEU A 39 7.86 3.15 -15.37
N ILE A 40 6.76 2.68 -15.98
CA ILE A 40 6.23 3.20 -17.25
C ILE A 40 5.08 4.18 -17.02
N TYR A 41 4.29 4.03 -15.95
CA TYR A 41 3.22 5.00 -15.67
C TYR A 41 3.75 6.20 -14.90
N PRO A 42 3.26 7.41 -15.22
CA PRO A 42 3.68 8.63 -14.56
C PRO A 42 3.51 8.59 -13.05
N GLY A 43 2.48 7.90 -12.54
CA GLY A 43 2.26 7.72 -11.10
C GLY A 43 3.38 6.99 -10.37
N GLY A 44 4.04 6.01 -11.02
CA GLY A 44 5.12 5.24 -10.39
C GLY A 44 6.45 6.00 -10.34
N MET A 45 6.83 6.69 -11.43
CA MET A 45 7.98 7.60 -11.41
C MET A 45 7.76 8.77 -10.44
N PHE A 46 6.53 9.30 -10.35
CA PHE A 46 6.18 10.34 -9.40
C PHE A 46 6.26 9.83 -7.96
N ALA A 47 5.78 8.61 -7.68
CA ALA A 47 5.93 7.97 -6.38
C ALA A 47 7.40 7.80 -6.00
N LEU A 48 8.26 7.36 -6.92
CA LEU A 48 9.71 7.24 -6.69
C LEU A 48 10.39 8.59 -6.47
N GLY A 49 10.08 9.59 -7.30
CA GLY A 49 10.59 10.96 -7.16
C GLY A 49 10.14 11.62 -5.86
N LEU A 50 8.90 11.37 -5.45
CA LEU A 50 8.37 11.85 -4.18
C LEU A 50 8.96 11.09 -3.00
N ALA A 51 9.20 9.78 -3.10
CA ALA A 51 9.93 9.02 -2.08
C ALA A 51 11.33 9.59 -1.86
N TRP A 52 12.00 9.95 -2.95
CA TRP A 52 13.30 10.60 -2.90
C TRP A 52 13.21 11.99 -2.27
N LEU A 53 12.21 12.80 -2.66
CA LEU A 53 12.02 14.14 -2.11
C LEU A 53 11.62 14.12 -0.64
N LEU A 54 10.73 13.21 -0.24
CA LEU A 54 10.30 12.98 1.13
C LEU A 54 11.50 12.50 1.97
N ALA A 55 12.29 11.55 1.45
CA ALA A 55 13.52 11.12 2.09
C ALA A 55 14.51 12.28 2.27
N ARG A 56 14.64 13.16 1.26
CA ARG A 56 15.54 14.33 1.32
C ARG A 56 15.03 15.38 2.31
N TRP A 57 13.73 15.66 2.30
CA TRP A 57 13.08 16.60 3.22
C TRP A 57 13.15 16.12 4.67
N MET A 58 12.97 14.82 4.90
CA MET A 58 13.07 14.20 6.22
C MET A 58 14.51 14.13 6.73
N VAL A 59 15.51 13.92 5.85
CA VAL A 59 16.94 14.04 6.19
C VAL A 59 17.32 15.47 6.58
N MET A 60 16.67 16.48 6.00
CA MET A 60 16.88 17.88 6.39
C MET A 60 16.26 18.24 7.75
N GLY A 61 15.24 17.50 8.21
CA GLY A 61 14.49 17.77 9.44
C GLY A 61 15.08 17.17 10.73
N LYS A 62 15.89 16.10 10.66
CA LYS A 62 16.54 15.48 11.83
C LYS A 62 18.07 15.57 11.74
N ARG A 63 18.69 16.29 12.68
CA ARG A 63 20.09 16.02 13.08
C ARG A 63 20.11 14.71 13.89
N SER A 64 21.21 13.94 13.79
CA SER A 64 21.54 12.70 14.53
C SER A 64 21.06 11.40 13.84
N SER A 65 21.84 10.32 13.66
CA SER A 65 23.18 9.89 14.10
C SER A 65 23.88 9.15 12.93
N PRO A 66 25.20 8.93 12.96
CA PRO A 66 25.91 8.19 11.91
C PRO A 66 25.41 6.73 11.80
N PRO A 67 25.34 6.16 10.58
CA PRO A 67 25.00 4.76 10.40
C PRO A 67 26.06 3.88 11.06
N ALA A 68 25.63 2.94 11.91
CA ALA A 68 26.51 1.87 12.37
C ALA A 68 26.83 0.96 11.16
N PRO A 69 28.11 0.72 10.85
CA PRO A 69 28.49 -0.12 9.73
C PRO A 69 28.07 -1.57 9.99
N LEU A 70 27.29 -2.15 9.08
CA LEU A 70 27.00 -3.58 9.07
C LEU A 70 27.89 -4.28 8.02
N PRO A 71 28.22 -5.57 8.20
CA PRO A 71 29.10 -6.29 7.29
C PRO A 71 28.43 -6.60 5.93
N LEU A 72 29.06 -6.12 4.85
CA LEU A 72 28.61 -6.07 3.44
C LEU A 72 27.92 -7.32 2.84
N ARG A 73 28.23 -8.53 3.32
CA ARG A 73 27.70 -9.78 2.73
C ARG A 73 26.35 -10.21 3.32
N ARG A 74 26.12 -9.89 4.60
CA ARG A 74 24.83 -10.13 5.29
C ARG A 74 23.81 -9.05 4.95
N GLU A 75 24.28 -7.87 4.56
CA GLU A 75 23.44 -6.77 4.10
C GLU A 75 22.59 -7.17 2.90
N ARG A 76 23.16 -7.78 1.85
CA ARG A 76 22.45 -7.95 0.56
C ARG A 76 21.20 -8.84 0.64
N GLU A 77 21.24 -9.94 1.38
CA GLU A 77 20.09 -10.85 1.55
C GLU A 77 19.02 -10.26 2.47
N VAL A 78 19.43 -9.61 3.56
CA VAL A 78 18.51 -8.95 4.49
C VAL A 78 17.82 -7.77 3.79
N VAL A 79 18.57 -7.00 3.01
CA VAL A 79 18.11 -5.91 2.13
C VAL A 79 17.00 -6.39 1.20
N ILE A 80 17.19 -7.52 0.49
CA ILE A 80 16.17 -8.04 -0.45
C ILE A 80 14.92 -8.52 0.30
N ILE A 81 15.07 -9.32 1.35
CA ILE A 81 13.92 -9.89 2.08
C ILE A 81 13.10 -8.81 2.77
N ASP A 82 13.75 -7.73 3.23
CA ASP A 82 13.05 -6.67 3.94
C ASP A 82 12.34 -5.71 2.97
N ALA A 83 12.84 -5.56 1.75
CA ALA A 83 12.27 -4.61 0.82
C ALA A 83 11.37 -5.19 -0.27
N LEU A 84 11.50 -6.48 -0.57
CA LEU A 84 10.60 -7.13 -1.51
C LEU A 84 9.13 -6.95 -1.08
N PRO A 85 8.76 -7.08 0.21
CA PRO A 85 7.37 -6.86 0.65
C PRO A 85 6.84 -5.44 0.42
N PRO A 86 7.50 -4.34 0.85
CA PRO A 86 7.00 -3.01 0.57
C PRO A 86 7.01 -2.67 -0.94
N LEU A 87 7.97 -3.18 -1.71
CA LEU A 87 7.95 -3.06 -3.18
C LEU A 87 6.73 -3.75 -3.79
N LEU A 88 6.40 -4.95 -3.33
CA LEU A 88 5.24 -5.71 -3.79
C LEU A 88 3.94 -4.97 -3.45
N ALA A 89 3.83 -4.42 -2.23
CA ALA A 89 2.69 -3.60 -1.85
C ALA A 89 2.58 -2.37 -2.77
N LEU A 90 3.66 -1.61 -2.97
CA LEU A 90 3.69 -0.44 -3.85
C LEU A 90 3.31 -0.77 -5.29
N ALA A 91 3.76 -1.91 -5.82
CA ALA A 91 3.45 -2.37 -7.17
C ALA A 91 1.96 -2.72 -7.35
N LEU A 92 1.29 -3.14 -6.28
CA LEU A 92 -0.13 -3.49 -6.25
C LEU A 92 -1.06 -2.32 -5.86
N LEU A 93 -0.50 -1.15 -5.51
CA LEU A 93 -1.31 0.01 -5.15
C LEU A 93 -2.15 0.49 -6.35
N PRO A 94 -3.38 0.99 -6.08
CA PRO A 94 -4.14 1.68 -7.10
C PRO A 94 -3.39 2.98 -7.43
N LEU A 95 -2.76 3.00 -8.60
CA LEU A 95 -2.11 4.16 -9.20
C LEU A 95 -3.05 4.71 -10.28
N PRO A 96 -3.86 5.74 -10.04
CA PRO A 96 -4.46 6.51 -11.13
C PRO A 96 -3.32 7.25 -11.83
N PRO A 97 -3.14 7.16 -13.17
CA PRO A 97 -4.07 6.76 -14.23
C PRO A 97 -3.87 5.33 -14.82
N ALA A 98 -3.21 4.42 -14.11
CA ALA A 98 -2.93 3.09 -14.63
C ALA A 98 -4.21 2.24 -14.74
N ARG A 99 -4.38 1.53 -15.87
CA ARG A 99 -5.52 0.60 -16.13
C ARG A 99 -5.79 -0.29 -14.92
N GLY A 100 -7.04 -0.64 -14.62
CA GLY A 100 -7.36 -1.55 -13.51
C GLY A 100 -6.47 -2.80 -13.54
N PHE A 101 -5.74 -3.06 -12.46
CA PHE A 101 -4.98 -4.29 -12.31
C PHE A 101 -5.91 -5.33 -11.70
N PRO A 102 -6.05 -6.54 -12.28
CA PRO A 102 -7.01 -7.53 -11.81
C PRO A 102 -6.71 -8.04 -10.39
N TYR A 103 -5.46 -7.90 -9.95
CA TYR A 103 -5.02 -8.27 -8.60
C TYR A 103 -4.95 -7.03 -7.71
N GLY A 104 -6.08 -6.66 -7.09
CA GLY A 104 -6.10 -5.62 -6.06
C GLY A 104 -5.57 -6.15 -4.73
N ILE A 105 -4.84 -5.33 -3.99
CA ILE A 105 -4.44 -5.64 -2.61
C ILE A 105 -5.45 -5.03 -1.62
N ASP A 106 -5.77 -5.78 -0.57
CA ASP A 106 -6.55 -5.26 0.55
C ASP A 106 -5.68 -4.47 1.55
N LEU A 107 -6.32 -3.65 2.37
CA LEU A 107 -5.65 -2.78 3.33
C LEU A 107 -4.86 -3.56 4.39
N VAL A 108 -5.30 -4.75 4.78
CA VAL A 108 -4.65 -5.58 5.80
C VAL A 108 -3.36 -6.18 5.25
N ALA A 109 -3.41 -6.74 4.04
CA ALA A 109 -2.27 -7.23 3.30
C ALA A 109 -1.28 -6.09 3.01
N ALA A 110 -1.77 -4.91 2.63
CA ALA A 110 -0.93 -3.73 2.43
C ALA A 110 -0.23 -3.32 3.74
N LEU A 111 -0.95 -3.26 4.86
CA LEU A 111 -0.38 -2.98 6.19
C LEU A 111 0.70 -4.00 6.58
N ALA A 112 0.46 -5.28 6.33
CA ALA A 112 1.42 -6.34 6.64
C ALA A 112 2.70 -6.24 5.79
N LEU A 113 2.56 -6.04 4.48
CA LEU A 113 3.70 -5.92 3.56
C LEU A 113 4.52 -4.65 3.80
N LEU A 114 3.86 -3.52 4.03
CA LEU A 114 4.52 -2.24 4.30
C LEU A 114 5.14 -2.20 5.70
N GLY A 115 4.51 -2.86 6.68
CA GLY A 115 5.00 -3.01 8.05
C GLY A 115 6.09 -4.07 8.22
N TRP A 116 6.32 -4.93 7.22
CA TRP A 116 7.23 -6.08 7.29
C TRP A 116 8.65 -5.77 7.81
N PRO A 117 9.37 -4.75 7.29
CA PRO A 117 10.73 -4.46 7.76
C PRO A 117 10.78 -4.17 9.27
N ARG A 118 9.74 -3.50 9.78
CA ARG A 118 9.63 -3.17 11.21
C ARG A 118 9.28 -4.40 12.03
N LEU A 119 8.30 -5.20 11.59
CA LEU A 119 7.91 -6.42 12.28
C LEU A 119 9.09 -7.41 12.38
N ARG A 120 9.88 -7.56 11.33
CA ARG A 120 11.11 -8.37 11.36
C ARG A 120 12.15 -7.83 12.33
N ALA A 121 12.37 -6.52 12.36
CA ALA A 121 13.29 -5.93 13.31
C ALA A 121 12.83 -6.17 14.77
N LEU A 122 11.53 -6.05 15.04
CA LEU A 122 10.96 -6.34 16.37
C LEU A 122 11.14 -7.82 16.74
N ALA A 123 10.84 -8.74 15.81
CA ALA A 123 11.02 -10.18 16.00
C ALA A 123 12.49 -10.56 16.21
N ALA A 124 13.43 -9.81 15.63
CA ALA A 124 14.86 -9.96 15.84
C ALA A 124 15.37 -9.39 17.19
N GLY A 125 14.47 -8.90 18.05
CA GLY A 125 14.81 -8.48 19.41
C GLY A 125 15.21 -7.01 19.56
N SER A 126 14.93 -6.15 18.57
CA SER A 126 15.26 -4.71 18.65
C SER A 126 14.48 -3.89 19.70
N GLY A 127 13.61 -4.55 20.48
CA GLY A 127 12.80 -3.92 21.52
C GLY A 127 11.62 -3.12 20.95
N LEU A 128 10.48 -3.16 21.64
CA LEU A 128 9.32 -2.33 21.31
C LEU A 128 9.55 -0.92 21.87
N ALA A 129 9.82 0.06 21.01
CA ALA A 129 9.72 1.46 21.42
C ALA A 129 8.26 1.75 21.83
N SER A 130 8.08 2.52 22.91
CA SER A 130 6.77 2.78 23.54
C SER A 130 5.72 3.40 22.58
N GLY A 131 6.16 4.05 21.50
CA GLY A 131 5.29 4.64 20.48
C GLY A 131 4.79 3.67 19.39
N VAL A 132 5.35 2.46 19.28
CA VAL A 132 5.06 1.53 18.18
C VAL A 132 3.65 0.94 18.27
N LEU A 133 3.27 0.43 19.45
CA LEU A 133 1.96 -0.19 19.65
C LEU A 133 0.80 0.81 19.45
N PRO A 134 0.85 2.02 20.04
CA PRO A 134 -0.16 3.04 19.77
C PRO A 134 -0.22 3.45 18.29
N GLY A 135 0.93 3.51 17.61
CA GLY A 135 1.00 3.82 16.19
C GLY A 135 0.28 2.79 15.32
N TYR A 136 0.52 1.49 15.54
CA TYR A 136 -0.22 0.43 14.85
C TYR A 136 -1.71 0.40 15.23
N GLY A 137 -2.05 0.72 16.49
CA GLY A 137 -3.45 0.86 16.90
C GLY A 137 -4.20 1.94 16.11
N LEU A 138 -3.56 3.10 15.89
CA LEU A 138 -4.11 4.18 15.06
C LEU A 138 -4.22 3.78 13.59
N LEU A 139 -3.22 3.05 13.04
CA LEU A 139 -3.31 2.53 11.67
C LEU A 139 -4.47 1.54 11.52
N LEU A 140 -4.66 0.62 12.47
CA LEU A 140 -5.75 -0.36 12.43
C LEU A 140 -7.12 0.32 12.54
N LEU A 141 -7.27 1.25 13.49
CA LEU A 141 -8.51 1.99 13.66
C LEU A 141 -8.80 2.88 12.44
N GLY A 142 -7.80 3.61 11.95
CA GLY A 142 -7.91 4.42 10.74
C GLY A 142 -8.29 3.57 9.53
N GLY A 143 -7.68 2.38 9.41
CA GLY A 143 -8.00 1.43 8.35
C GLY A 143 -9.42 0.86 8.43
N ALA A 144 -9.88 0.53 9.64
CA ALA A 144 -11.26 0.08 9.85
C ALA A 144 -12.29 1.16 9.48
N LEU A 145 -12.04 2.41 9.86
CA LEU A 145 -12.90 3.55 9.51
C LEU A 145 -12.91 3.81 8.00
N MET A 146 -11.73 3.79 7.36
CA MET A 146 -11.64 3.91 5.89
C MET A 146 -12.41 2.79 5.19
N GLY A 147 -12.24 1.54 5.63
CA GLY A 147 -12.95 0.40 5.08
C GLY A 147 -14.47 0.49 5.27
N ALA A 148 -14.93 0.96 6.43
CA ALA A 148 -16.34 1.20 6.69
C ALA A 148 -16.91 2.31 5.79
N GLY A 149 -16.17 3.41 5.62
CA GLY A 149 -16.58 4.54 4.78
C GLY A 149 -16.62 4.20 3.29
N ALA A 150 -15.69 3.37 2.82
CA ALA A 150 -15.58 2.94 1.43
C ALA A 150 -16.42 1.69 1.08
N GLY A 151 -17.08 1.06 2.06
CA GLY A 151 -17.82 -0.19 1.86
C GLY A 151 -16.94 -1.42 1.57
N GLY A 152 -15.70 -1.43 2.07
CA GLY A 152 -14.77 -2.55 1.95
C GLY A 152 -13.31 -2.17 2.18
N VAL A 153 -12.47 -3.15 2.48
CA VAL A 153 -11.03 -2.95 2.79
C VAL A 153 -10.11 -2.99 1.56
N GLU A 154 -10.65 -3.25 0.37
CA GLU A 154 -9.90 -3.20 -0.88
C GLU A 154 -9.35 -1.78 -1.11
N LEU A 155 -8.05 -1.62 -1.39
CA LEU A 155 -7.46 -0.30 -1.59
C LEU A 155 -8.09 0.45 -2.78
N SER A 156 -8.55 -0.28 -3.80
CA SER A 156 -9.25 0.30 -4.95
C SER A 156 -10.57 0.98 -4.57
N ARG A 157 -11.23 0.54 -3.49
CA ARG A 157 -12.46 1.16 -2.96
C ARG A 157 -12.16 2.43 -2.17
N LEU A 158 -11.03 2.47 -1.46
CA LEU A 158 -10.62 3.65 -0.68
C LEU A 158 -10.38 4.89 -1.55
N GLY A 159 -10.06 4.70 -2.83
CA GLY A 159 -9.92 5.78 -3.81
C GLY A 159 -11.23 6.20 -4.50
N ARG A 160 -12.38 5.62 -4.14
CA ARG A 160 -13.69 5.98 -4.70
C ARG A 160 -14.46 6.91 -3.77
N ALA A 161 -15.23 7.80 -4.38
CA ALA A 161 -16.13 8.68 -3.66
C ALA A 161 -17.28 7.87 -3.03
N PRO A 162 -17.49 7.94 -1.70
CA PRO A 162 -18.66 7.36 -1.07
C PRO A 162 -19.94 8.16 -1.38
N ASP A 163 -21.07 7.47 -1.39
CA ASP A 163 -22.39 8.05 -1.73
C ASP A 163 -23.04 8.82 -0.56
N THR A 164 -22.51 8.66 0.66
CA THR A 164 -23.11 9.20 1.89
C THR A 164 -22.16 10.13 2.64
N ALA A 165 -22.71 11.14 3.32
CA ALA A 165 -21.94 12.05 4.16
C ALA A 165 -21.23 11.31 5.31
N LEU A 166 -21.89 10.31 5.92
CA LEU A 166 -21.27 9.45 6.92
C LEU A 166 -20.08 8.67 6.32
N GLY A 167 -20.24 8.13 5.11
CA GLY A 167 -19.16 7.46 4.39
C GLY A 167 -17.94 8.37 4.18
N TRP A 168 -18.17 9.63 3.78
CA TRP A 168 -17.11 10.64 3.69
C TRP A 168 -16.43 10.93 5.02
N ALA A 169 -17.21 11.11 6.10
CA ALA A 169 -16.66 11.38 7.42
C ALA A 169 -15.78 10.22 7.92
N LEU A 170 -16.23 8.99 7.72
CA LEU A 170 -15.47 7.78 8.08
C LEU A 170 -14.21 7.63 7.22
N LEU A 171 -14.31 7.85 5.91
CA LEU A 171 -13.20 7.73 4.98
C LEU A 171 -12.10 8.76 5.26
N LEU A 172 -12.46 10.04 5.39
CA LEU A 172 -11.51 11.11 5.67
C LEU A 172 -10.98 11.07 7.10
N GLY A 173 -11.85 10.80 8.08
CA GLY A 173 -11.46 10.63 9.48
C GLY A 173 -10.50 9.44 9.66
N GLY A 174 -10.78 8.32 8.99
CA GLY A 174 -9.90 7.16 8.95
C GLY A 174 -8.54 7.45 8.29
N GLY A 175 -8.54 8.19 7.18
CA GLY A 175 -7.31 8.65 6.52
C GLY A 175 -6.46 9.56 7.41
N GLY A 176 -7.10 10.49 8.13
CA GLY A 176 -6.43 11.33 9.11
C GLY A 176 -5.79 10.52 10.25
N LEU A 177 -6.53 9.54 10.78
CA LEU A 177 -6.03 8.66 11.83
C LEU A 177 -4.88 7.77 11.35
N TRP A 178 -4.94 7.32 10.09
CA TRP A 178 -3.86 6.58 9.44
C TRP A 178 -2.58 7.40 9.36
N LEU A 179 -2.66 8.64 8.88
CA LEU A 179 -1.49 9.54 8.82
C LEU A 179 -0.94 9.87 10.21
N ALA A 180 -1.80 10.01 11.22
CA ALA A 180 -1.37 10.19 12.61
C ALA A 180 -0.67 8.94 13.17
N GLY A 181 -1.17 7.74 12.87
CA GLY A 181 -0.52 6.48 13.20
C GLY A 181 0.84 6.32 12.51
N GLN A 182 0.91 6.70 11.23
CA GLN A 182 2.15 6.73 10.47
C GLN A 182 3.18 7.70 11.08
N ALA A 183 2.77 8.89 11.51
CA ALA A 183 3.66 9.85 12.16
C ALA A 183 4.32 9.27 13.42
N ARG A 184 3.55 8.57 14.26
CA ARG A 184 4.08 7.89 15.46
C ARG A 184 5.01 6.72 15.14
N LEU A 185 4.74 6.07 14.02
CA LEU A 185 5.56 5.01 13.45
C LEU A 185 6.69 5.56 12.60
N TYR A 186 6.91 6.87 12.52
CA TYR A 186 8.00 7.41 11.75
C TYR A 186 9.27 7.43 12.62
N ASP A 187 10.20 6.50 12.36
CA ASP A 187 11.46 6.44 13.11
C ASP A 187 12.56 7.28 12.45
N GLY A 188 12.40 7.64 11.17
CA GLY A 188 13.40 8.40 10.40
C GLY A 188 14.63 7.57 10.03
N ASP A 189 14.51 6.24 10.05
CA ASP A 189 15.59 5.32 9.70
C ASP A 189 15.97 5.45 8.21
N ARG A 190 17.26 5.25 7.91
CA ARG A 190 17.83 5.37 6.55
C ARG A 190 17.74 4.08 5.74
N GLY A 191 17.26 2.97 6.35
CA GLY A 191 17.01 1.72 5.65
C GLY A 191 16.01 1.91 4.50
N TRP A 192 16.46 1.69 3.26
CA TRP A 192 15.65 1.86 2.05
C TRP A 192 14.33 1.07 2.09
N ALA A 193 14.33 -0.13 2.67
CA ALA A 193 13.13 -0.95 2.86
C ALA A 193 12.07 -0.25 3.74
N ARG A 194 12.50 0.39 4.83
CA ARG A 194 11.61 1.16 5.72
C ARG A 194 11.06 2.39 5.01
N ARG A 195 11.89 3.10 4.25
CA ARG A 195 11.45 4.24 3.43
C ARG A 195 10.40 3.86 2.39
N LEU A 196 10.55 2.69 1.77
CA LEU A 196 9.53 2.16 0.87
C LEU A 196 8.23 1.83 1.60
N GLY A 197 8.33 1.22 2.79
CA GLY A 197 7.18 1.01 3.68
C GLY A 197 6.47 2.33 4.04
N GLU A 198 7.22 3.35 4.43
CA GLU A 198 6.71 4.69 4.74
C GLU A 198 6.06 5.35 3.52
N LEU A 199 6.66 5.25 2.34
CA LEU A 199 6.06 5.75 1.10
C LEU A 199 4.73 5.06 0.82
N GLY A 200 4.67 3.73 0.96
CA GLY A 200 3.44 3.00 0.73
C GLY A 200 2.37 3.34 1.76
N HIS A 201 2.73 3.55 3.03
CA HIS A 201 1.79 4.03 4.05
C HIS A 201 1.27 5.43 3.72
N LEU A 202 2.15 6.32 3.25
CA LEU A 202 1.75 7.66 2.82
C LEU A 202 0.77 7.57 1.65
N TRP A 203 1.04 6.72 0.65
CA TRP A 203 0.14 6.51 -0.47
C TRP A 203 -1.21 5.92 -0.05
N VAL A 204 -1.25 4.97 0.88
CA VAL A 204 -2.54 4.49 1.41
C VAL A 204 -3.33 5.64 2.06
N GLY A 205 -2.64 6.49 2.83
CA GLY A 205 -3.25 7.68 3.44
C GLY A 205 -3.70 8.75 2.44
N THR A 206 -3.22 8.72 1.19
CA THR A 206 -3.64 9.68 0.16
C THR A 206 -4.93 9.26 -0.55
N LEU A 207 -5.31 7.99 -0.51
CA LEU A 207 -6.49 7.49 -1.23
C LEU A 207 -7.79 8.23 -0.83
N PRO A 208 -8.08 8.48 0.46
CA PRO A 208 -9.21 9.31 0.87
C PRO A 208 -9.18 10.74 0.32
N ILE A 209 -8.00 11.37 0.31
CA ILE A 209 -7.80 12.75 -0.18
C ILE A 209 -8.02 12.78 -1.69
N LEU A 210 -7.48 11.78 -2.40
CA LEU A 210 -7.65 11.64 -3.83
C LEU A 210 -9.12 11.44 -4.20
N ALA A 211 -9.85 10.61 -3.45
CA ALA A 211 -11.29 10.43 -3.62
C ALA A 211 -12.04 11.78 -3.49
N ALA A 212 -11.72 12.55 -2.45
CA ALA A 212 -12.34 13.87 -2.21
C ALA A 212 -12.02 14.88 -3.32
N LEU A 213 -10.76 14.94 -3.75
CA LEU A 213 -10.32 15.80 -4.84
C LEU A 213 -10.98 15.40 -6.17
N ALA A 214 -11.07 14.10 -6.48
CA ALA A 214 -11.73 13.61 -7.68
C ALA A 214 -13.22 13.92 -7.68
N ALA A 215 -13.92 13.74 -6.55
CA ALA A 215 -15.32 14.10 -6.40
C ALA A 215 -15.57 15.60 -6.61
N GLY A 216 -14.72 16.47 -6.06
CA GLY A 216 -14.85 17.92 -6.22
C GLY A 216 -14.40 18.45 -7.58
N ALA A 217 -13.59 17.69 -8.32
CA ALA A 217 -13.03 18.05 -9.62
C ALA A 217 -13.82 17.49 -10.81
N ALA A 218 -14.73 16.54 -10.58
CA ALA A 218 -15.42 15.76 -11.62
C ALA A 218 -16.05 16.63 -12.72
N ASP A 219 -16.63 17.77 -12.35
CA ASP A 219 -17.33 18.67 -13.28
C ASP A 219 -16.45 19.80 -13.84
N ARG A 220 -15.20 19.92 -13.39
CA ARG A 220 -14.33 21.09 -13.65
C ARG A 220 -13.06 20.78 -14.43
N LEU A 221 -12.62 19.53 -14.43
CA LEU A 221 -11.37 19.10 -15.05
C LEU A 221 -11.62 18.10 -16.18
N PRO A 222 -11.07 18.33 -17.39
CA PRO A 222 -11.06 17.30 -18.43
C PRO A 222 -10.44 16.00 -17.90
N THR A 223 -11.04 14.87 -18.21
CA THR A 223 -10.65 13.53 -17.68
C THR A 223 -9.16 13.21 -17.91
N GLY A 224 -8.60 13.69 -19.02
CA GLY A 224 -7.17 13.57 -19.33
C GLY A 224 -6.26 14.33 -18.37
N TRP A 225 -6.69 15.46 -17.80
CA TRP A 225 -5.89 16.28 -16.87
C TRP A 225 -6.03 15.84 -15.43
N ALA A 226 -7.22 15.37 -15.04
CA ALA A 226 -7.50 14.89 -13.69
C ALA A 226 -6.56 13.75 -13.28
N GLY A 227 -6.29 12.81 -14.20
CA GLY A 227 -5.39 11.67 -13.95
C GLY A 227 -3.92 12.06 -13.69
N TRP A 228 -3.48 13.24 -14.14
CA TRP A 228 -2.10 13.70 -13.98
C TRP A 228 -1.92 14.69 -12.83
N THR A 229 -2.98 15.41 -12.46
CA THR A 229 -2.91 16.53 -11.51
C THR A 229 -3.40 16.16 -10.11
N LEU A 230 -4.42 15.31 -10.00
CA LEU A 230 -5.01 14.96 -8.71
C LEU A 230 -4.12 14.05 -7.86
N PRO A 231 -3.47 12.99 -8.41
CA PRO A 231 -2.56 12.16 -7.62
C PRO A 231 -1.40 12.92 -6.96
N PRO A 232 -0.64 13.79 -7.66
CA PRO A 232 0.45 14.52 -7.03
C PRO A 232 -0.07 15.55 -6.01
N LEU A 233 -1.23 16.17 -6.25
CA LEU A 233 -1.84 17.09 -5.29
C LEU A 233 -2.28 16.37 -4.01
N ALA A 234 -2.94 15.22 -4.13
CA ALA A 234 -3.34 14.40 -2.97
C ALA A 234 -2.13 13.97 -2.14
N LEU A 235 -1.04 13.57 -2.81
CA LEU A 235 0.24 13.26 -2.20
C LEU A 235 0.84 14.43 -1.43
N ILE A 236 0.89 15.62 -2.03
CA ILE A 236 1.40 16.83 -1.36
C ILE A 236 0.57 17.12 -0.11
N MET A 237 -0.76 17.07 -0.21
CA MET A 237 -1.64 17.30 0.93
C MET A 237 -1.42 16.27 2.04
N ALA A 238 -1.30 14.99 1.72
CA ALA A 238 -1.01 13.95 2.70
C ALA A 238 0.37 14.13 3.34
N ALA A 239 1.39 14.49 2.54
CA ALA A 239 2.74 14.73 3.04
C ALA A 239 2.78 15.95 3.99
N LEU A 240 2.02 17.00 3.69
CA LEU A 240 1.84 18.15 4.58
C LEU A 240 1.11 17.75 5.88
N ALA A 241 0.04 16.97 5.77
CA ALA A 241 -0.70 16.48 6.94
C ALA A 241 0.17 15.56 7.81
N LEU A 242 0.93 14.65 7.21
CA LEU A 242 1.92 13.82 7.89
C LEU A 242 3.00 14.70 8.55
N GLY A 243 3.52 15.69 7.83
CA GLY A 243 4.49 16.65 8.33
C GLY A 243 3.98 17.48 9.52
N ALA A 244 2.69 17.83 9.53
CA ALA A 244 2.04 18.48 10.65
C ALA A 244 1.88 17.51 11.84
N ALA A 245 1.43 16.28 11.60
CA ALA A 245 1.30 15.26 12.63
C ALA A 245 2.64 14.95 13.30
N LEU A 246 3.73 14.85 12.52
CA LEU A 246 5.09 14.66 13.00
C LEU A 246 5.61 15.77 13.93
N ARG A 247 5.05 16.98 13.85
CA ARG A 247 5.43 18.11 14.72
C ARG A 247 4.67 18.11 16.04
N VAL A 248 3.56 17.37 16.12
CA VAL A 248 2.65 17.33 17.29
C VAL A 248 2.83 16.03 18.09
N SER A 249 3.35 14.97 17.44
CA SER A 249 3.69 13.68 18.05
C SER A 249 5.02 13.70 18.79
#